data_AF-A0A0F3IH97-F1
#
_entry.id   AF-A0A0F3IH97-F1
#
_cell.length_a   1.000
_cell.length_b   1.000
_cell.length_c   1.000
_cell.angle_alpha   90.00
_cell.angle_beta   90.00
_cell.angle_gamma   90.00
#
_symmetry.space_group_name_H-M   'P 1'
#
loop_
_entity.id
_entity.type
_entity.pdbx_description
1 polymer ?
#
loop_
_entity_poly.entity_id
_entity_poly.type
_entity_poly.pdbx_seq_one_letter_code
_entity_poly.pdbx_strand_id
1 'polypeptide(L)'
;MLDNRFVLGRIAIYGQATAIYAKPNTGKTLLTIWLLIQAISAKGIEGADVFYINADDNYRGLVEKLKLAELHGFEMLAPGHNGFEAKLFVNYIQAMVRDESAHGKIIILDTLKKVRGFDG
;
A
#
# COMPACT_ATOMS: atom_id res chain seq x y z
N MET A 1 -21.98 -10.40 -14.60
CA MET A 1 -21.42 -10.16 -13.25
C MET A 1 -20.03 -9.63 -13.47
N LEU A 2 -19.70 -8.44 -12.95
CA LEU A 2 -18.30 -7.99 -12.92
C LEU A 2 -17.59 -8.88 -11.92
N ASP A 3 -16.67 -9.73 -12.38
CA ASP A 3 -15.90 -10.59 -11.48
C ASP A 3 -15.13 -9.73 -10.47
N ASN A 4 -15.21 -10.10 -9.20
CA ASN A 4 -14.47 -9.40 -8.15
C ASN A 4 -12.97 -9.56 -8.41
N ARG A 5 -12.30 -8.47 -8.77
CA ARG A 5 -10.83 -8.40 -8.83
C ARG A 5 -10.31 -8.30 -7.39
N PHE A 6 -9.47 -9.25 -6.97
CA PHE A 6 -8.90 -9.26 -5.63
C PHE A 6 -7.45 -8.76 -5.64
N VAL A 7 -7.10 -8.00 -4.59
CA VAL A 7 -5.77 -7.40 -4.44
C VAL A 7 -4.92 -8.19 -3.44
N LEU A 8 -5.51 -8.63 -2.33
CA LEU A 8 -4.82 -9.42 -1.29
C LEU A 8 -5.57 -10.74 -1.06
N GLY A 9 -5.36 -11.73 -1.93
CA GLY A 9 -6.02 -13.03 -1.84
C GLY A 9 -7.54 -12.92 -1.96
N ARG A 10 -8.30 -13.24 -0.91
CA ARG A 10 -9.76 -12.98 -0.82
C ARG A 10 -10.12 -11.94 0.25
N ILE A 11 -9.12 -11.22 0.76
CA ILE A 11 -9.25 -10.34 1.92
C ILE A 11 -9.55 -8.91 1.46
N ALA A 12 -8.87 -8.43 0.42
CA ALA A 12 -9.06 -7.10 -0.13
C ALA A 12 -9.59 -7.17 -1.57
N ILE A 13 -10.72 -6.51 -1.80
CA ILE A 13 -11.39 -6.40 -3.11
C ILE A 13 -11.01 -5.05 -3.72
N TYR A 14 -10.74 -5.07 -5.03
CA TYR A 14 -10.39 -3.89 -5.79
C TYR A 14 -11.48 -2.81 -5.72
N GLY A 15 -11.07 -1.55 -5.53
CA GLY A 15 -11.98 -0.40 -5.37
C GLY A 15 -12.64 -0.29 -3.99
N GLN A 16 -12.35 -1.21 -3.06
CA GLN A 16 -12.87 -1.16 -1.69
C GLN A 16 -11.76 -0.83 -0.68
N ALA A 17 -12.14 -0.11 0.38
CA ALA A 17 -11.29 0.04 1.55
C ALA A 17 -11.38 -1.22 2.43
N THR A 18 -10.23 -1.82 2.76
CA THR A 18 -10.13 -2.99 3.64
C THR A 18 -9.17 -2.68 4.78
N ALA A 19 -9.63 -2.86 6.02
CA ALA A 19 -8.79 -2.70 7.21
C ALA A 19 -8.35 -4.07 7.75
N ILE A 20 -7.03 -4.29 7.88
CA ILE A 20 -6.45 -5.48 8.49
C ILE A 20 -5.89 -5.08 9.86
N TYR A 21 -6.56 -5.50 10.94
CA TYR A 21 -6.15 -5.19 12.31
C TYR A 21 -5.69 -6.44 13.05
N ALA A 22 -4.47 -6.39 13.58
CA ALA A 22 -3.90 -7.46 14.40
C ALA A 22 -2.87 -6.89 15.38
N LYS A 23 -2.50 -7.67 16.40
CA LYS A 23 -1.47 -7.27 17.37
C LYS A 23 -0.11 -7.01 16.67
N PRO A 24 0.79 -6.21 17.26
CA PRO A 24 2.16 -6.10 16.75
C PRO A 24 2.82 -7.47 16.58
N ASN A 25 3.68 -7.61 15.57
CA ASN A 25 4.46 -8.83 15.29
C ASN A 25 3.65 -10.11 14.99
N THR A 26 2.37 -10.03 14.64
CA THR A 26 1.57 -11.20 14.22
C THR A 26 1.68 -11.52 12.73
N GLY A 27 2.68 -10.98 12.03
CA GLY A 27 2.90 -11.24 10.61
C GLY A 27 2.01 -10.45 9.65
N LYS A 28 1.28 -9.42 10.11
CA LYS A 28 0.41 -8.59 9.24
C LYS A 28 1.14 -8.02 8.00
N THR A 29 2.30 -7.40 8.20
CA THR A 29 3.15 -6.85 7.12
C THR A 29 3.65 -7.94 6.17
N LEU A 30 4.15 -9.04 6.73
CA LEU A 30 4.63 -10.19 5.96
C LEU A 30 3.52 -10.77 5.08
N LEU A 31 2.34 -11.00 5.66
CA LEU A 31 1.19 -11.53 4.93
C LEU A 31 0.72 -10.57 3.84
N THR A 32 0.64 -9.27 4.12
CA THR A 32 0.25 -8.25 3.14
C THR A 32 1.21 -8.23 1.95
N ILE A 33 2.52 -8.16 2.19
CA ILE A 33 3.53 -8.13 1.12
C ILE A 33 3.51 -9.44 0.34
N TRP A 34 3.43 -10.59 1.02
CA TRP A 34 3.38 -11.89 0.36
C TRP A 34 2.14 -12.02 -0.55
N LEU A 35 0.95 -11.68 -0.06
CA LEU A 35 -0.29 -11.73 -0.86
C LEU A 35 -0.25 -10.75 -2.05
N LEU A 36 0.32 -9.56 -1.85
CA LEU A 36 0.51 -8.57 -2.90
C LEU A 36 1.41 -9.12 -4.02
N ILE A 37 2.57 -9.67 -3.66
CA ILE A 37 3.51 -10.28 -4.59
C ILE A 37 2.85 -11.44 -5.37
N GLN A 38 2.05 -12.27 -4.70
CA GLN A 38 1.29 -13.33 -5.36
C GLN A 38 0.30 -12.76 -6.39
N ALA A 39 -0.43 -11.70 -6.04
CA ALA A 39 -1.39 -11.06 -6.94
C ALA A 39 -0.71 -10.45 -8.18
N ILE A 40 0.45 -9.81 -8.01
CA ILE A 40 1.26 -9.28 -9.12
C ILE A 40 1.80 -10.42 -9.99
N SER A 41 2.40 -11.44 -9.37
CA SER A 41 3.02 -12.57 -10.08
C SER A 41 1.99 -13.38 -10.89
N ALA A 42 0.75 -13.48 -10.39
CA ALA A 42 -0.36 -14.10 -11.08
C ALA A 42 -1.00 -13.21 -12.17
N LYS A 43 -0.46 -12.00 -12.40
CA LYS A 43 -1.02 -10.98 -13.31
C LYS A 43 -2.48 -10.60 -12.98
N GLY A 44 -2.86 -10.74 -11.71
CA GLY A 44 -4.16 -10.28 -11.22
C GLY A 44 -4.20 -8.75 -11.06
N ILE A 45 -3.06 -8.15 -10.73
CA ILE A 45 -2.83 -6.71 -10.61
C ILE A 45 -1.50 -6.31 -11.24
N GLU A 46 -1.37 -5.06 -11.65
CA GLU A 46 -0.10 -4.49 -12.14
C GLU A 46 0.66 -3.86 -10.98
N GLY A 47 1.93 -4.22 -10.80
CA GLY A 47 2.77 -3.65 -9.73
C GLY A 47 2.87 -2.13 -9.81
N ALA A 48 2.93 -1.58 -11.03
CA ALA A 48 3.05 -0.13 -11.28
C ALA A 48 1.82 0.68 -10.83
N ASP A 49 0.70 0.02 -10.53
CA ASP A 49 -0.49 0.66 -9.96
C ASP A 49 -0.50 0.61 -8.42
N VAL A 50 0.50 -0.01 -7.79
CA VAL A 50 0.56 -0.24 -6.34
C VAL A 50 1.52 0.73 -5.67
N PHE A 51 1.00 1.43 -4.66
CA PHE A 51 1.76 2.29 -3.74
C PHE A 51 1.68 1.73 -2.32
N TYR A 52 2.80 1.24 -1.81
CA TYR A 52 2.94 0.72 -0.45
C TYR A 52 3.60 1.77 0.44
N ILE A 53 2.84 2.36 1.36
CA ILE A 53 3.36 3.34 2.32
C ILE A 53 3.72 2.62 3.61
N ASN A 54 5.01 2.37 3.79
CA ASN A 54 5.58 1.77 4.97
C ASN A 54 5.97 2.85 5.98
N ALA A 55 5.09 3.10 6.94
CA ALA A 55 5.25 4.14 7.94
C ALA A 55 5.89 3.65 9.25
N ASP A 56 5.94 2.35 9.54
CA ASP A 56 6.30 1.85 10.88
C ASP A 56 7.69 1.19 10.99
N ASP A 57 8.40 1.02 9.88
CA ASP A 57 9.68 0.30 9.86
C ASP A 57 10.91 1.11 10.32
N ASN A 58 11.96 0.35 10.65
CA ASN A 58 13.32 0.87 10.78
C ASN A 58 14.08 0.79 9.44
N TYR A 59 15.23 1.46 9.35
CA TYR A 59 16.00 1.56 8.10
C TYR A 59 16.36 0.20 7.48
N ARG A 60 16.80 -0.79 8.29
CA ARG A 60 17.15 -2.12 7.77
C ARG A 60 15.92 -2.85 7.21
N GLY A 61 14.82 -2.85 7.96
CA GLY A 61 13.57 -3.49 7.55
C GLY A 61 12.96 -2.85 6.30
N LEU A 62 13.16 -1.54 6.12
CA LEU A 62 12.75 -0.83 4.92
C LEU A 62 13.57 -1.25 3.69
N VAL A 63 14.90 -1.33 3.81
CA VAL A 63 15.79 -1.74 2.69
C VAL A 63 15.45 -3.14 2.18
N GLU A 64 15.18 -4.10 3.08
CA GLU A 64 14.80 -5.45 2.68
C GLU A 64 13.48 -5.47 1.91
N LYS A 65 12.49 -4.68 2.35
CA LYS A 65 11.19 -4.59 1.69
C LYS A 65 11.23 -3.79 0.40
N LEU A 66 12.09 -2.78 0.30
CA LEU A 66 12.33 -2.03 -0.92
C LEU A 66 12.86 -2.94 -2.04
N LYS A 67 13.78 -3.87 -1.72
CA LYS A 67 14.24 -4.88 -2.69
C LYS A 67 13.09 -5.73 -3.24
N LEU A 68 12.11 -6.09 -2.40
CA LEU A 68 10.92 -6.80 -2.85
C LEU A 68 10.04 -5.91 -3.74
N ALA A 69 9.92 -4.63 -3.40
CA ALA A 69 9.18 -3.64 -4.18
C ALA A 69 9.76 -3.49 -5.59
N GLU A 70 11.07 -3.27 -5.69
CA GLU A 70 11.81 -3.17 -6.96
C GLU A 70 11.69 -4.46 -7.78
N LEU A 71 11.87 -5.63 -7.13
CA LEU A 71 11.80 -6.93 -7.81
C LEU A 71 10.42 -7.20 -8.43
N HIS A 72 9.35 -6.75 -7.77
CA HIS A 72 7.97 -6.98 -8.21
C HIS A 72 7.31 -5.75 -8.84
N GLY A 73 8.07 -4.68 -9.05
CA GLY A 73 7.65 -3.50 -9.80
C GLY A 73 6.56 -2.67 -9.13
N PHE A 74 6.50 -2.62 -7.79
CA PHE A 74 5.61 -1.72 -7.05
C PHE A 74 6.38 -0.63 -6.30
N GLU A 75 5.72 0.50 -6.06
CA GLU A 75 6.33 1.63 -5.38
C GLU A 75 6.24 1.47 -3.86
N MET A 76 7.36 1.61 -3.15
CA MET A 76 7.39 1.63 -1.69
C MET A 76 7.84 3.00 -1.17
N LEU A 77 6.96 3.66 -0.42
CA LEU A 77 7.18 4.96 0.19
C LEU A 77 7.39 4.82 1.70
N ALA A 78 8.31 5.61 2.25
CA ALA A 78 8.54 5.67 3.70
C ALA A 78 8.61 7.13 4.17
N PRO A 79 7.93 7.50 5.27
CA PRO A 79 8.04 8.83 5.84
C PRO A 79 9.48 9.24 6.17
N GLY A 80 9.84 10.48 5.86
CA GLY A 80 11.20 11.01 6.06
C GLY A 80 12.19 10.62 4.96
N HIS A 81 11.76 9.87 3.94
CA HIS A 81 12.58 9.53 2.77
C HIS A 81 12.02 10.20 1.51
N ASN A 82 12.90 10.70 0.65
CA ASN A 82 12.55 11.34 -0.63
C ASN A 82 11.46 12.44 -0.52
N GLY A 83 11.44 13.15 0.62
CA GLY A 83 10.46 14.22 0.87
C GLY A 83 9.03 13.75 1.18
N PHE A 84 8.79 12.43 1.29
CA PHE A 84 7.48 11.92 1.68
C PHE A 84 7.27 12.10 3.19
N GLU A 85 6.13 12.67 3.55
CA GLU A 85 5.71 12.87 4.93
C GLU A 85 4.31 12.27 5.12
N ALA A 86 4.11 11.48 6.18
CA ALA A 86 2.82 10.78 6.40
C ALA A 86 1.62 11.73 6.48
N LYS A 87 1.82 12.97 6.97
CA LYS A 87 0.80 14.02 7.02
C LYS A 87 0.35 14.52 5.64
N LEU A 88 1.18 14.33 4.60
CA LEU A 88 0.86 14.74 3.23
C LEU A 88 0.05 13.68 2.47
N PHE A 89 -0.10 12.48 3.04
CA PHE A 89 -0.84 11.39 2.41
C PHE A 89 -2.22 11.81 1.92
N VAL A 90 -3.01 12.46 2.78
CA VAL A 90 -4.36 12.93 2.43
C VAL A 90 -4.33 13.93 1.28
N ASN A 91 -3.35 14.83 1.26
CA ASN A 91 -3.18 15.81 0.18
C ASN A 91 -2.86 15.13 -1.15
N TYR A 92 -2.06 14.06 -1.14
CA TYR A 92 -1.78 13.26 -2.34
C TYR A 92 -3.04 12.56 -2.84
N ILE A 93 -3.85 11.96 -1.97
CA ILE A 93 -5.12 11.34 -2.36
C ILE A 93 -6.06 12.39 -2.98
N GLN A 94 -6.21 13.55 -2.35
CA GLN A 94 -7.04 14.64 -2.88
C GLN A 94 -6.53 15.14 -4.23
N ALA A 95 -5.21 15.24 -4.41
CA ALA A 95 -4.62 15.59 -5.71
C ALA A 95 -4.94 14.53 -6.77
N MET A 96 -4.75 13.25 -6.46
CA MET A 96 -5.06 12.15 -7.38
C MET A 96 -6.54 12.11 -7.78
N VAL A 97 -7.45 12.49 -6.86
CA VAL A 97 -8.88 12.63 -7.17
C VAL A 97 -9.13 13.82 -8.10
N ARG A 98 -8.56 14.99 -7.82
CA ARG A 98 -8.69 16.18 -8.68
C ARG A 98 -8.13 15.97 -10.08
N ASP A 99 -7.01 15.27 -10.17
CA ASP A 99 -6.28 15.04 -11.42
C ASP A 99 -6.77 13.78 -12.16
N GLU A 100 -7.84 13.14 -11.67
CA GLU A 100 -8.42 11.90 -12.21
C GLU A 100 -7.42 10.73 -12.35
N SER A 101 -6.31 10.78 -11.61
CA SER A 101 -5.23 9.78 -11.63
C SER A 101 -5.36 8.70 -10.56
N ALA A 102 -6.38 8.80 -9.69
CA ALA A 102 -6.68 7.80 -8.67
C ALA A 102 -7.26 6.50 -9.22
N HIS A 103 -7.88 6.54 -10.41
CA HIS A 103 -8.46 5.36 -11.02
C HIS A 103 -7.36 4.31 -11.27
N GLY A 104 -7.63 3.06 -10.94
CA GLY A 104 -6.65 1.99 -11.16
C GLY A 104 -5.77 1.69 -9.94
N LYS A 105 -5.58 2.68 -9.07
CA LYS A 105 -4.50 2.66 -8.09
C LYS A 105 -4.85 1.87 -6.84
N ILE A 106 -3.85 1.15 -6.35
CA ILE A 106 -3.92 0.34 -5.15
C ILE A 106 -2.99 0.97 -4.12
N ILE A 107 -3.54 1.34 -2.96
CA ILE A 107 -2.81 2.06 -1.93
C ILE A 107 -2.84 1.24 -0.64
N ILE A 108 -1.66 0.92 -0.11
CA ILE A 108 -1.50 0.14 1.11
C ILE A 108 -0.83 1.02 2.17
N LEU A 109 -1.45 1.11 3.35
CA LEU A 109 -0.94 1.87 4.49
C LEU A 109 -0.49 0.91 5.61
N ASP A 110 0.82 0.79 5.85
CA ASP A 110 1.39 -0.07 6.89
C ASP A 110 2.36 0.73 7.80
N THR A 111 1.93 1.35 8.89
CA THR A 111 0.63 1.22 9.57
C THR A 111 -0.14 2.54 9.61
N LEU A 112 -1.44 2.46 9.87
CA LEU A 112 -2.33 3.61 10.04
C LEU A 112 -1.98 4.53 11.22
N LYS A 113 -1.17 4.10 12.19
CA LYS A 113 -0.90 4.86 13.43
C LYS A 113 -0.26 6.23 13.20
N LYS A 114 0.49 6.37 12.10
CA LYS A 114 1.26 7.58 11.79
C LYS A 114 0.57 8.48 10.76
N VAL A 115 -0.53 8.01 10.15
CA VAL A 115 -1.33 8.82 9.25
C VAL A 115 -2.29 9.66 10.10
N ARG A 116 -2.14 10.98 10.02
CA ARG A 116 -3.05 11.96 10.64
C ARG A 116 -3.65 12.80 9.53
N GLY A 117 -4.95 13.07 9.59
CA GLY A 117 -5.62 13.88 8.59
C GLY A 117 -7.04 13.38 8.30
N PHE A 118 -7.95 13.68 9.20
CA PHE A 118 -9.35 13.99 8.93
C PHE A 118 -9.79 14.93 10.06
N ASP A 119 -9.05 16.01 10.25
CA ASP A 119 -9.57 17.14 11.01
C ASP A 119 -10.37 17.95 9.98
N GLY A 120 -11.69 17.74 10.01
CA GLY A 120 -12.64 18.52 9.21
C GLY A 120 -12.66 19.99 9.62
#